data_AF-A0A0F9N809-F1
#
_entry.id   AF-A0A0F9N809-F1
#
_cell.length_a   1.000
_cell.length_b   1.000
_cell.length_c   1.000
_cell.angle_alpha   90.00
_cell.angle_beta   90.00
_cell.angle_gamma   90.00
#
_symmetry.space_group_name_H-M   'P 1'
#
loop_
_entity.id
_entity.type
_entity.pdbx_description
1 polymer ?
#
loop_
_entity_poly.entity_id
_entity_poly.type
_entity_poly.pdbx_seq_one_letter_code
_entity_poly.pdbx_strand_id
1 'polypeptide(L)'
;MTAEHRLLLTNMSATVAPTASDDVRAGYYAGSMWLDTVTRFLYFCVNSAVGAAAWINTTMDFYTEVRKGNIAGHAMVHKFGRNAAVPNGVWEFVSNLRHTGWPLSAATTVRVKAGDVADTAAGAGAREITVQGIDDSFNEVTEAIATAGASASSATSTSFWRVHRAWVSAAGVYGNANTAAVTIENGAGGTDVIQIAIGEGQTQFCGWTVPIDKTAYLLGIHFQVDSIKPADFRAFTRENIDDTSAPLSSKRLIQHFDGLAEGFHYVPRAPELVLPAKTDIWVEAEGRGGTTEVTAGFEILVIDN
;
A
#
# COMPACT_ATOMS: atom_id res chain seq x y z
N MET A 1 -48.29 -30.40 -12.52
CA MET A 1 -46.97 -29.80 -12.76
C MET A 1 -45.93 -30.84 -12.43
N THR A 2 -45.45 -31.57 -13.44
CA THR A 2 -44.30 -32.46 -13.30
C THR A 2 -43.06 -31.59 -13.23
N ALA A 3 -42.36 -31.58 -12.09
CA ALA A 3 -41.03 -30.99 -12.02
C ALA A 3 -40.11 -31.89 -12.86
N GLU A 4 -39.73 -31.44 -14.06
CA GLU A 4 -38.67 -32.10 -14.81
C GLU A 4 -37.37 -31.96 -14.01
N HIS A 5 -36.88 -33.09 -13.51
CA HIS A 5 -35.54 -33.17 -12.93
C HIS A 5 -34.52 -33.12 -14.07
N ARG A 6 -34.18 -31.90 -14.50
CA ARG A 6 -33.18 -31.67 -15.53
C ARG A 6 -31.79 -31.96 -14.95
N LEU A 7 -31.12 -33.00 -15.47
CA LEU A 7 -29.74 -33.31 -15.08
C LEU A 7 -28.81 -32.18 -15.52
N LEU A 8 -28.04 -31.64 -14.58
CA LEU A 8 -27.03 -30.64 -14.84
C LEU A 8 -25.79 -31.32 -15.42
N LEU A 9 -25.38 -30.91 -16.62
CA LEU A 9 -24.11 -31.35 -17.19
C LEU A 9 -22.96 -30.76 -16.38
N THR A 10 -21.98 -31.58 -16.04
CA THR A 10 -20.78 -31.18 -15.31
C THR A 10 -19.55 -31.71 -16.04
N ASN A 11 -18.61 -30.83 -16.36
CA ASN A 11 -17.40 -31.18 -17.10
C ASN A 11 -16.19 -31.18 -16.16
N MET A 12 -15.75 -32.35 -15.70
CA MET A 12 -14.65 -32.46 -14.73
C MET A 12 -13.30 -32.81 -15.37
N SER A 13 -13.21 -32.80 -16.70
CA SER A 13 -12.03 -33.26 -17.44
C SER A 13 -11.56 -32.26 -18.51
N ALA A 14 -12.04 -31.01 -18.47
CA ALA A 14 -11.62 -30.01 -19.42
C ALA A 14 -10.15 -29.63 -19.20
N THR A 15 -9.47 -29.19 -20.26
CA THR A 15 -8.09 -28.68 -20.20
C THR A 15 -8.01 -27.17 -20.42
N VAL A 16 -9.17 -26.51 -20.49
CA VAL A 16 -9.32 -25.07 -20.66
C VAL A 16 -10.53 -24.59 -19.86
N ALA A 17 -10.54 -23.30 -19.54
CA ALA A 17 -11.68 -22.61 -18.95
C ALA A 17 -12.93 -22.66 -19.86
N PRO A 18 -14.15 -22.66 -19.30
CA PRO A 18 -15.37 -22.55 -20.09
C PRO A 18 -15.45 -21.18 -20.78
N THR A 19 -16.10 -21.16 -21.92
CA THR A 19 -16.31 -19.99 -22.78
C THR A 19 -17.78 -19.59 -22.79
N ALA A 20 -18.09 -18.43 -23.40
CA ALA A 20 -19.47 -17.98 -23.55
C ALA A 20 -20.34 -18.93 -24.40
N SER A 21 -19.74 -19.82 -25.21
CA SER A 21 -20.43 -20.86 -25.98
C SER A 21 -20.68 -22.15 -25.21
N ASP A 22 -20.12 -22.32 -24.02
CA ASP A 22 -20.44 -23.44 -23.12
C ASP A 22 -21.76 -23.14 -22.40
N ASP A 23 -22.84 -23.16 -23.17
CA ASP A 23 -24.17 -22.64 -22.86
C ASP A 23 -25.26 -23.73 -22.91
N VAL A 24 -26.54 -23.32 -22.91
CA VAL A 24 -27.69 -24.23 -23.02
C VAL A 24 -27.69 -25.13 -24.26
N ARG A 25 -27.12 -24.69 -25.39
CA ARG A 25 -26.97 -25.52 -26.60
C ARG A 25 -25.90 -26.58 -26.44
N ALA A 26 -24.87 -26.29 -25.65
CA ALA A 26 -23.85 -27.26 -25.26
C ALA A 26 -24.29 -28.19 -24.11
N GLY A 27 -25.52 -28.02 -23.60
CA GLY A 27 -26.10 -28.84 -22.53
C GLY A 27 -25.80 -28.35 -21.11
N TYR A 28 -25.14 -27.19 -20.97
CA TYR A 28 -24.89 -26.56 -19.69
C TYR A 28 -26.04 -25.66 -19.27
N TYR A 29 -26.29 -25.60 -17.97
CA TYR A 29 -27.34 -24.78 -17.40
C TYR A 29 -26.82 -24.07 -16.16
N ALA A 30 -27.54 -23.05 -15.69
CA ALA A 30 -27.27 -22.49 -14.37
C ALA A 30 -27.27 -23.63 -13.32
N GLY A 31 -26.18 -23.79 -12.58
CA GLY A 31 -25.93 -24.94 -11.72
C GLY A 31 -24.85 -25.92 -12.21
N SER A 32 -24.52 -25.91 -13.50
CA SER A 32 -23.47 -26.75 -14.08
C SER A 32 -22.09 -26.42 -13.51
N MET A 33 -21.25 -27.44 -13.37
CA MET A 33 -19.87 -27.29 -12.90
C MET A 33 -18.85 -27.59 -14.00
N TRP A 34 -17.70 -26.95 -13.96
CA TRP A 34 -16.62 -27.17 -14.91
C TRP A 34 -15.25 -27.09 -14.22
N LEU A 35 -14.42 -28.12 -14.37
CA LEU A 35 -13.05 -28.15 -13.86
C LEU A 35 -12.07 -28.04 -15.03
N ASP A 36 -11.30 -26.96 -15.06
CA ASP A 36 -10.10 -26.88 -15.89
C ASP A 36 -8.95 -27.60 -15.16
N THR A 37 -8.56 -28.76 -15.67
CA THR A 37 -7.54 -29.64 -15.07
C THR A 37 -6.11 -29.11 -15.19
N VAL A 38 -5.85 -28.15 -16.08
CA VAL A 38 -4.53 -27.52 -16.26
C VAL A 38 -4.34 -26.43 -15.22
N THR A 39 -5.31 -25.51 -15.10
CA THR A 39 -5.26 -24.41 -14.13
C THR A 39 -5.76 -24.81 -12.73
N ARG A 40 -6.44 -25.96 -12.63
CA ARG A 40 -7.14 -26.46 -11.43
C ARG A 40 -8.22 -25.51 -10.94
N PHE A 41 -8.82 -24.77 -11.86
CA PHE A 41 -9.94 -23.88 -11.56
C PHE A 41 -11.28 -24.57 -11.71
N LEU A 42 -12.11 -24.43 -10.68
CA LEU A 42 -13.50 -24.86 -10.69
C LEU A 42 -14.38 -23.67 -11.03
N TYR A 43 -15.28 -23.88 -11.99
CA TYR A 43 -16.24 -22.89 -12.45
C TYR A 43 -17.66 -23.38 -12.22
N PHE A 44 -18.55 -22.44 -11.93
CA PHE A 44 -19.98 -22.66 -11.77
C PHE A 44 -20.74 -21.81 -12.78
N CYS A 45 -21.60 -22.43 -13.59
CA CYS A 45 -22.44 -21.73 -14.53
C CYS A 45 -23.54 -21.00 -13.76
N VAL A 46 -23.58 -19.67 -13.89
CA VAL A 46 -24.63 -18.83 -13.27
C VAL A 46 -25.65 -18.33 -14.30
N ASN A 47 -25.27 -18.30 -15.56
CA ASN A 47 -26.16 -18.01 -16.69
C ASN A 47 -25.77 -18.90 -17.89
N SER A 48 -26.75 -19.48 -18.56
CA SER A 48 -26.55 -20.39 -19.71
C SER A 48 -27.17 -19.83 -21.00
N ALA A 49 -27.34 -18.51 -21.07
CA ALA A 49 -27.83 -17.82 -22.25
C ALA A 49 -27.01 -18.18 -23.49
N VAL A 50 -27.71 -18.39 -24.60
CA VAL A 50 -27.11 -18.80 -25.89
C VAL A 50 -26.05 -17.79 -26.34
N GLY A 51 -24.81 -18.24 -26.52
CA GLY A 51 -23.65 -17.45 -26.92
C GLY A 51 -23.17 -16.45 -25.86
N ALA A 52 -23.73 -16.51 -24.65
CA ALA A 52 -23.48 -15.57 -23.57
C ALA A 52 -23.54 -16.26 -22.20
N ALA A 53 -23.08 -17.51 -22.12
CA ALA A 53 -22.97 -18.20 -20.84
C ALA A 53 -22.00 -17.45 -19.91
N ALA A 54 -22.40 -17.31 -18.64
CA ALA A 54 -21.59 -16.70 -17.60
C ALA A 54 -21.17 -17.78 -16.59
N TRP A 55 -19.86 -17.89 -16.40
CA TRP A 55 -19.23 -18.85 -15.49
C TRP A 55 -18.43 -18.10 -14.44
N ILE A 56 -18.66 -18.42 -13.17
CA ILE A 56 -17.90 -17.86 -12.04
C ILE A 56 -16.87 -18.89 -11.60
N ASN A 57 -15.61 -18.49 -11.47
CA ASN A 57 -14.57 -19.32 -10.88
C ASN A 57 -14.67 -19.29 -9.36
N THR A 58 -14.83 -20.45 -8.73
CA THR A 58 -15.03 -20.59 -7.28
C THR A 58 -13.74 -20.90 -6.52
N THR A 59 -12.62 -21.01 -7.22
CA THR A 59 -11.30 -21.39 -6.66
C THR A 59 -10.25 -20.29 -6.76
N MET A 60 -10.56 -19.16 -7.41
CA MET A 60 -9.64 -18.03 -7.46
C MET A 60 -9.54 -17.36 -6.09
N ASP A 61 -8.30 -17.04 -5.71
CA ASP A 61 -8.03 -16.22 -4.53
C ASP A 61 -8.43 -14.76 -4.82
N PHE A 62 -9.38 -14.25 -4.04
CA PHE A 62 -9.97 -12.92 -4.25
C PHE A 62 -8.90 -11.83 -4.28
N TYR A 63 -7.97 -11.81 -3.32
CA TYR A 63 -6.95 -10.76 -3.21
C TYR A 63 -5.96 -10.79 -4.38
N THR A 64 -5.64 -11.98 -4.89
CA THR A 64 -4.83 -12.14 -6.10
C THR A 64 -5.54 -11.55 -7.33
N GLU A 65 -6.84 -11.76 -7.47
CA GLU A 65 -7.61 -11.20 -8.60
C GLU A 65 -7.80 -9.67 -8.48
N VAL A 66 -7.97 -9.15 -7.26
CA VAL A 66 -7.91 -7.70 -7.01
C VAL A 66 -6.54 -7.16 -7.43
N ARG A 67 -5.45 -7.83 -7.06
CA ARG A 67 -4.09 -7.37 -7.40
C ARG A 67 -3.80 -7.39 -8.90
N LYS A 68 -4.40 -8.32 -9.65
CA LYS A 68 -4.35 -8.36 -11.12
C LYS A 68 -5.18 -7.26 -11.79
N GLY A 69 -6.10 -6.62 -11.06
CA GLY A 69 -7.05 -5.64 -11.60
C GLY A 69 -8.30 -6.26 -12.23
N ASN A 70 -8.56 -7.54 -11.97
CA ASN A 70 -9.73 -8.25 -12.53
C ASN A 70 -11.02 -7.96 -11.75
N ILE A 71 -10.91 -7.46 -10.52
CA ILE A 71 -12.05 -7.08 -9.68
C ILE A 71 -12.17 -5.56 -9.68
N ALA A 72 -13.13 -5.04 -10.45
CA ALA A 72 -13.37 -3.61 -10.56
C ALA A 72 -13.72 -2.97 -9.20
N GLY A 73 -13.30 -1.72 -8.99
CA GLY A 73 -13.55 -0.97 -7.76
C GLY A 73 -12.77 -1.46 -6.54
N HIS A 74 -11.82 -2.37 -6.70
CA HIS A 74 -11.01 -2.90 -5.60
C HIS A 74 -9.52 -2.73 -5.91
N ALA A 75 -8.74 -2.40 -4.89
CA ALA A 75 -7.29 -2.30 -4.99
C ALA A 75 -6.60 -2.82 -3.71
N MET A 76 -5.36 -3.29 -3.86
CA MET A 76 -4.52 -3.72 -2.73
C MET A 76 -3.42 -2.71 -2.50
N VAL A 77 -3.31 -2.24 -1.25
CA VAL A 77 -2.21 -1.38 -0.77
C VAL A 77 -1.35 -2.18 0.20
N HIS A 78 -0.06 -2.27 -0.11
CA HIS A 78 0.96 -2.81 0.78
C HIS A 78 1.93 -1.70 1.15
N LYS A 79 2.08 -1.47 2.44
CA LYS A 79 3.02 -0.49 2.98
C LYS A 79 4.01 -1.19 3.88
N PHE A 80 5.24 -0.72 3.83
CA PHE A 80 6.31 -1.14 4.71
C PHE A 80 7.16 0.08 5.05
N GLY A 81 7.81 0.03 6.20
CA GLY A 81 8.77 1.01 6.66
C GLY A 81 9.80 0.35 7.56
N ARG A 82 10.94 1.02 7.70
CA ARG A 82 12.02 0.61 8.61
C ARG A 82 12.54 1.84 9.33
N ASN A 83 12.83 1.68 10.61
CA ASN A 83 13.58 2.65 11.39
C ASN A 83 14.80 1.93 11.97
N ALA A 84 16.00 2.36 11.58
CA ALA A 84 17.25 1.71 11.91
C ALA A 84 17.73 1.96 13.36
N ALA A 85 17.08 2.88 14.08
CA ALA A 85 17.53 3.32 15.39
C ALA A 85 16.39 3.92 16.23
N VAL A 86 15.29 3.19 16.42
CA VAL A 86 14.25 3.62 17.37
C VAL A 86 14.84 3.66 18.79
N PRO A 87 14.71 4.76 19.52
CA PRO A 87 15.30 4.96 20.84
C PRO A 87 14.44 4.28 21.93
N ASN A 88 15.00 4.14 23.12
CA ASN A 88 14.24 3.68 24.28
C ASN A 88 13.43 4.82 24.90
N GLY A 89 12.13 4.60 25.12
CA GLY A 89 11.22 5.55 25.78
C GLY A 89 10.76 6.73 24.90
N VAL A 90 11.01 6.69 23.58
CA VAL A 90 10.44 7.66 22.64
C VAL A 90 9.87 6.92 21.44
N TRP A 91 8.57 7.10 21.24
CA TRP A 91 7.86 6.54 20.11
C TRP A 91 8.14 7.33 18.83
N GLU A 92 8.65 6.62 17.83
CA GLU A 92 8.91 7.15 16.50
C GLU A 92 8.13 6.34 15.46
N PHE A 93 7.73 6.99 14.37
CA PHE A 93 7.16 6.33 13.20
C PHE A 93 8.17 5.32 12.66
N VAL A 94 7.66 4.19 12.18
CA VAL A 94 8.49 3.20 11.49
C VAL A 94 8.78 3.71 10.07
N SER A 95 9.82 4.54 9.97
CA SER A 95 10.26 5.21 8.74
C SER A 95 11.74 5.60 8.81
N ASN A 96 12.35 5.89 7.66
CA ASN A 96 13.76 6.32 7.61
C ASN A 96 14.04 7.62 8.39
N LEU A 97 13.04 8.51 8.56
CA LEU A 97 13.20 9.86 9.11
C LEU A 97 12.80 10.05 10.58
N ARG A 98 12.62 8.97 11.37
CA ARG A 98 12.43 9.04 12.84
C ARG A 98 11.37 10.05 13.34
N HIS A 99 10.31 10.24 12.55
CA HIS A 99 9.26 11.20 12.86
C HIS A 99 8.52 10.83 14.15
N THR A 100 8.13 11.81 14.97
CA THR A 100 7.26 11.59 16.14
C THR A 100 5.79 11.97 15.86
N GLY A 101 5.51 12.41 14.63
CA GLY A 101 4.21 12.80 14.13
C GLY A 101 4.23 12.90 12.60
N TRP A 102 3.08 13.15 11.98
CA TRP A 102 3.06 13.40 10.54
C TRP A 102 3.85 14.67 10.19
N PRO A 103 4.74 14.63 9.17
CA PRO A 103 5.65 15.74 8.87
C PRO A 103 4.96 16.96 8.28
N LEU A 104 3.77 16.79 7.69
CA LEU A 104 2.96 17.86 7.11
C LEU A 104 1.61 17.95 7.84
N SER A 105 1.20 19.16 8.19
CA SER A 105 -0.08 19.46 8.83
C SER A 105 -1.00 20.33 7.97
N ALA A 106 -0.59 20.67 6.74
CA ALA A 106 -1.36 21.41 5.75
C ALA A 106 -0.88 21.02 4.35
N ALA A 107 -1.71 21.26 3.32
CA ALA A 107 -1.30 21.06 1.93
C ALA A 107 -0.06 21.91 1.61
N THR A 108 1.05 21.22 1.29
CA THR A 108 2.35 21.86 1.06
C THR A 108 3.02 21.23 -0.16
N THR A 109 3.59 22.04 -1.04
CA THR A 109 4.45 21.53 -2.12
C THR A 109 5.69 20.87 -1.53
N VAL A 110 6.34 19.97 -2.26
CA VAL A 110 7.56 19.28 -1.82
C VAL A 110 8.66 19.40 -2.87
N ARG A 111 9.91 19.21 -2.47
CA ARG A 111 11.07 19.25 -3.37
C ARG A 111 12.15 18.28 -2.92
N VAL A 112 13.05 17.91 -3.83
CA VAL A 112 14.27 17.19 -3.47
C VAL A 112 15.22 18.18 -2.78
N LYS A 113 15.63 17.85 -1.56
CA LYS A 113 16.58 18.64 -0.77
C LYS A 113 17.95 18.64 -1.44
N ALA A 114 18.71 19.73 -1.26
CA ALA A 114 20.11 19.80 -1.68
C ALA A 114 20.90 18.60 -1.14
N GLY A 115 21.63 17.91 -2.00
CA GLY A 115 22.27 16.65 -1.64
C GLY A 115 23.49 16.33 -2.49
N ASP A 116 23.56 15.10 -2.99
CA ASP A 116 24.71 14.59 -3.73
C ASP A 116 24.83 15.25 -5.10
N VAL A 117 26.05 15.64 -5.49
CA VAL A 117 26.33 16.25 -6.80
C VAL A 117 26.02 15.32 -7.97
N ALA A 118 26.03 14.00 -7.72
CA ALA A 118 25.71 13.00 -8.73
C ALA A 118 24.19 12.87 -8.97
N ASP A 119 23.35 13.37 -8.07
CA ASP A 119 21.90 13.35 -8.21
C ASP A 119 21.42 14.56 -9.03
N THR A 120 21.70 14.55 -10.34
CA THR A 120 21.33 15.63 -11.27
C THR A 120 20.93 15.05 -12.63
N ALA A 121 20.26 15.83 -13.49
CA ALA A 121 19.71 15.37 -14.77
C ALA A 121 20.70 14.61 -15.68
N ALA A 122 22.00 14.93 -15.62
CA ALA A 122 23.07 14.23 -16.36
C ALA A 122 24.04 13.45 -15.45
N GLY A 123 23.76 13.36 -14.16
CA GLY A 123 24.64 12.75 -13.16
C GLY A 123 24.58 11.22 -13.16
N ALA A 124 25.43 10.60 -12.34
CA ALA A 124 25.52 9.15 -12.20
C ALA A 124 24.56 8.56 -11.14
N GLY A 125 23.99 9.42 -10.28
CA GLY A 125 23.05 9.05 -9.22
C GLY A 125 21.60 9.07 -9.69
N ALA A 126 20.70 9.44 -8.79
CA ALA A 126 19.28 9.64 -9.08
C ALA A 126 19.10 10.87 -9.99
N ARG A 127 18.39 10.72 -11.10
CA ARG A 127 18.13 11.81 -12.05
C ARG A 127 16.73 12.38 -11.88
N GLU A 128 15.77 11.54 -11.56
CA GLU A 128 14.38 11.92 -11.34
C GLU A 128 13.80 11.12 -10.18
N ILE A 129 13.01 11.81 -9.34
CA ILE A 129 12.28 11.22 -8.22
C ILE A 129 10.79 11.37 -8.51
N THR A 130 10.04 10.26 -8.47
CA THR A 130 8.57 10.34 -8.43
C THR A 130 8.12 10.32 -6.98
N VAL A 131 7.26 11.28 -6.61
CA VAL A 131 6.59 11.33 -5.31
C VAL A 131 5.13 10.93 -5.47
N GLN A 132 4.60 10.18 -4.50
CA GLN A 132 3.20 9.77 -4.42
C GLN A 132 2.61 10.17 -3.07
N GLY A 133 1.40 10.69 -3.08
CA GLY A 133 0.75 11.17 -1.86
C GLY A 133 -0.70 11.58 -2.06
N ILE A 134 -1.27 12.23 -1.05
CA ILE A 134 -2.62 12.82 -1.07
C ILE A 134 -2.51 14.31 -1.39
N ASP A 135 -3.15 14.74 -2.47
CA ASP A 135 -3.20 16.16 -2.87
C ASP A 135 -4.21 16.98 -2.04
N ASP A 136 -4.32 18.28 -2.32
CA ASP A 136 -5.26 19.18 -1.65
C ASP A 136 -6.74 18.91 -1.96
N SER A 137 -7.01 18.13 -3.02
CA SER A 137 -8.35 17.61 -3.32
C SER A 137 -8.60 16.21 -2.72
N PHE A 138 -7.68 15.74 -1.87
CA PHE A 138 -7.70 14.44 -1.21
C PHE A 138 -7.60 13.23 -2.14
N ASN A 139 -7.16 13.43 -3.39
CA ASN A 139 -6.89 12.35 -4.34
C ASN A 139 -5.48 11.79 -4.12
N GLU A 140 -5.30 10.49 -4.38
CA GLU A 140 -3.94 9.95 -4.50
C GLU A 140 -3.35 10.33 -5.85
N VAL A 141 -2.23 11.04 -5.83
CA VAL A 141 -1.57 11.52 -7.04
C VAL A 141 -0.08 11.24 -7.01
N THR A 142 0.53 11.30 -8.20
CA THR A 142 1.98 11.17 -8.39
C THR A 142 2.52 12.34 -9.18
N GLU A 143 3.68 12.86 -8.80
CA GLU A 143 4.40 13.90 -9.55
C GLU A 143 5.89 13.57 -9.64
N ALA A 144 6.49 13.78 -10.82
CA ALA A 144 7.92 13.61 -11.04
C ALA A 144 8.67 14.92 -10.76
N ILE A 145 9.78 14.83 -10.05
CA ILE A 145 10.65 15.94 -9.66
C ILE A 145 12.04 15.66 -10.22
N ALA A 146 12.55 16.57 -11.05
CA ALA A 146 13.94 16.53 -11.50
C ALA A 146 14.89 16.83 -10.33
N THR A 147 15.97 16.06 -10.21
CA THR A 147 17.00 16.30 -9.19
C THR A 147 17.92 17.47 -9.58
N ALA A 148 18.53 18.13 -8.59
CA ALA A 148 19.31 19.36 -8.79
C ALA A 148 20.71 19.34 -8.14
N GLY A 149 21.23 18.13 -7.88
CA GLY A 149 22.57 17.89 -7.37
C GLY A 149 22.78 18.50 -5.98
N ALA A 150 23.82 19.31 -5.86
CA ALA A 150 24.13 20.08 -4.64
C ALA A 150 23.14 21.23 -4.35
N SER A 151 22.19 21.51 -5.24
CA SER A 151 21.12 22.48 -5.01
C SER A 151 19.79 21.78 -4.72
N ALA A 152 18.91 22.44 -3.97
CA ALA A 152 17.54 21.96 -3.84
C ALA A 152 16.83 22.06 -5.20
N SER A 153 15.99 21.08 -5.53
CA SER A 153 15.23 21.10 -6.78
C SER A 153 14.13 22.17 -6.76
N SER A 154 13.53 22.41 -7.93
CA SER A 154 12.22 23.04 -7.99
C SER A 154 11.21 22.23 -7.17
N ALA A 155 10.28 22.93 -6.53
CA ALA A 155 9.16 22.29 -5.84
C ALA A 155 8.14 21.75 -6.84
N THR A 156 7.35 20.79 -6.38
CA THR A 156 6.18 20.29 -7.09
C THR A 156 5.17 21.41 -7.36
N SER A 157 4.43 21.25 -8.44
CA SER A 157 3.23 22.03 -8.73
C SER A 157 2.05 21.61 -7.86
N THR A 158 1.97 20.33 -7.51
CA THR A 158 0.99 19.79 -6.57
C THR A 158 1.39 20.07 -5.13
N SER A 159 0.41 20.47 -4.31
CA SER A 159 0.54 20.49 -2.85
C SER A 159 0.00 19.19 -2.26
N PHE A 160 0.71 18.64 -1.26
CA PHE A 160 0.38 17.38 -0.62
C PHE A 160 0.00 17.58 0.85
N TRP A 161 -1.05 16.90 1.30
CA TRP A 161 -1.35 16.71 2.72
C TRP A 161 -0.47 15.62 3.32
N ARG A 162 -0.17 14.58 2.53
CA ARG A 162 0.60 13.40 2.92
C ARG A 162 1.45 12.95 1.76
N VAL A 163 2.71 12.60 2.04
CA VAL A 163 3.57 11.90 1.07
C VAL A 163 3.73 10.47 1.56
N HIS A 164 3.25 9.52 0.77
CA HIS A 164 3.22 8.10 1.13
C HIS A 164 4.46 7.36 0.65
N ARG A 165 5.02 7.77 -0.49
CA ARG A 165 6.13 7.08 -1.14
C ARG A 165 6.89 8.03 -2.05
N ALA A 166 8.20 7.86 -2.14
CA ALA A 166 8.99 8.38 -3.24
C ALA A 166 9.94 7.30 -3.74
N TRP A 167 10.26 7.32 -5.04
CA TRP A 167 11.23 6.40 -5.64
C TRP A 167 12.03 7.09 -6.74
N VAL A 168 13.21 6.54 -7.02
CA VAL A 168 14.02 6.96 -8.16
C VAL A 168 13.35 6.45 -9.44
N SER A 169 12.74 7.34 -10.21
CA SER A 169 12.09 7.01 -11.49
C SER A 169 13.06 7.02 -12.67
N ALA A 170 14.20 7.72 -12.54
CA ALA A 170 15.30 7.65 -13.49
C ALA A 170 16.65 7.70 -12.77
N ALA A 171 17.57 6.81 -13.13
CA ALA A 171 18.94 6.75 -12.59
C ALA A 171 19.98 6.90 -13.69
N GLY A 172 21.17 7.39 -13.34
CA GLY A 172 22.24 7.64 -14.29
C GLY A 172 23.09 6.45 -14.68
N VAL A 173 23.07 5.39 -13.87
CA VAL A 173 23.87 4.17 -14.08
C VAL A 173 22.99 2.95 -13.89
N TYR A 174 23.04 2.01 -14.84
CA TYR A 174 22.32 0.75 -14.74
C TYR A 174 22.73 -0.02 -13.48
N GLY A 175 21.74 -0.52 -12.73
CA GLY A 175 21.97 -1.27 -11.49
C GLY A 175 22.15 -0.40 -10.24
N ASN A 176 22.28 0.93 -10.38
CA ASN A 176 22.30 1.87 -9.27
C ASN A 176 20.97 2.62 -9.20
N ALA A 177 20.47 2.86 -7.99
CA ALA A 177 19.31 3.72 -7.78
C ALA A 177 19.74 5.15 -7.40
N ASN A 178 20.38 5.30 -6.25
CA ASN A 178 20.87 6.56 -5.71
C ASN A 178 22.21 6.32 -4.97
N THR A 179 23.19 7.21 -5.18
CA THR A 179 24.56 7.08 -4.64
C THR A 179 24.72 7.65 -3.23
N ALA A 180 23.76 8.47 -2.79
CA ALA A 180 23.60 8.92 -1.42
C ALA A 180 22.11 8.90 -1.04
N ALA A 181 21.79 9.17 0.23
CA ALA A 181 20.39 9.29 0.62
C ALA A 181 19.73 10.51 -0.06
N VAL A 182 18.53 10.33 -0.59
CA VAL A 182 17.74 11.39 -1.23
C VAL A 182 16.59 11.76 -0.30
N THR A 183 16.61 12.98 0.23
CA THR A 183 15.56 13.49 1.12
C THR A 183 14.61 14.40 0.34
N ILE A 184 13.32 14.19 0.52
CA ILE A 184 12.27 15.07 0.05
C ILE A 184 11.90 15.98 1.24
N GLU A 185 11.94 17.30 1.05
CA GLU A 185 11.55 18.30 2.05
C GLU A 185 10.33 19.11 1.57
N ASN A 186 9.71 19.87 2.47
CA ASN A 186 8.69 20.86 2.09
C ASN A 186 9.28 21.87 1.07
N GLY A 187 8.43 22.45 0.22
CA GLY A 187 8.87 23.30 -0.90
C GLY A 187 9.61 24.58 -0.47
N ALA A 188 9.32 25.07 0.74
CA ALA A 188 10.04 26.19 1.37
C ALA A 188 11.38 25.78 2.01
N GLY A 189 11.61 24.48 2.21
CA GLY A 189 12.72 23.91 2.96
C GLY A 189 12.52 23.93 4.47
N GLY A 190 13.37 23.16 5.17
CA GLY A 190 13.45 23.14 6.64
C GLY A 190 12.70 21.99 7.32
N THR A 191 11.75 21.35 6.65
CA THR A 191 11.06 20.15 7.15
C THR A 191 11.28 18.98 6.19
N ASP A 192 12.04 17.98 6.64
CA ASP A 192 12.22 16.74 5.90
C ASP A 192 10.93 15.92 5.98
N VAL A 193 10.41 15.47 4.84
CA VAL A 193 9.11 14.79 4.73
C VAL A 193 9.30 13.28 4.66
N ILE A 194 10.10 12.81 3.70
CA ILE A 194 10.40 11.40 3.50
C ILE A 194 11.79 11.25 2.88
N GLN A 195 12.43 10.09 3.04
CA GLN A 195 13.80 9.84 2.55
C GLN A 195 13.90 8.47 1.87
N ILE A 196 14.66 8.43 0.78
CA ILE A 196 15.17 7.22 0.15
C ILE A 196 16.58 6.99 0.71
N ALA A 197 16.82 5.89 1.41
CA ALA A 197 18.17 5.62 1.91
C ALA A 197 19.10 5.24 0.74
N ILE A 198 20.41 5.34 0.98
CA ILE A 198 21.44 5.06 -0.03
C ILE A 198 21.25 3.68 -0.68
N GLY A 199 21.18 3.64 -2.00
CA GLY A 199 21.07 2.41 -2.78
C GLY A 199 19.71 1.69 -2.71
N GLU A 200 18.73 2.19 -1.96
CA GLU A 200 17.44 1.51 -1.78
C GLU A 200 16.42 1.83 -2.89
N GLY A 201 16.57 2.97 -3.58
CA GLY A 201 15.74 3.38 -4.70
C GLY A 201 14.27 3.69 -4.39
N GLN A 202 13.78 3.42 -3.18
CA GLN A 202 12.46 3.80 -2.69
C GLN A 202 12.49 4.10 -1.20
N THR A 203 11.59 4.98 -0.76
CA THR A 203 11.35 5.30 0.64
C THR A 203 10.81 4.10 1.44
N GLN A 204 11.20 4.00 2.71
CA GLN A 204 10.62 3.08 3.68
C GLN A 204 9.79 3.88 4.69
N PHE A 205 8.46 3.78 4.61
CA PHE A 205 7.54 4.57 5.44
C PHE A 205 6.25 3.80 5.70
N CYS A 206 6.02 3.40 6.96
CA CYS A 206 4.86 2.64 7.39
C CYS A 206 3.70 3.57 7.83
N GLY A 207 3.20 4.36 6.89
CA GLY A 207 2.01 5.17 7.07
C GLY A 207 1.34 5.45 5.74
N TRP A 208 0.02 5.61 5.76
CA TRP A 208 -0.81 5.85 4.58
C TRP A 208 -2.11 6.51 4.98
N THR A 209 -2.79 7.11 4.01
CA THR A 209 -4.05 7.81 4.21
C THR A 209 -5.03 7.40 3.14
N VAL A 210 -6.27 7.13 3.54
CA VAL A 210 -7.34 6.75 2.60
C VAL A 210 -7.69 7.95 1.70
N PRO A 211 -7.60 7.82 0.36
CA PRO A 211 -8.01 8.87 -0.55
C PRO A 211 -9.52 9.16 -0.47
N ILE A 212 -9.94 10.28 -1.06
CA ILE A 212 -11.36 10.58 -1.24
C ILE A 212 -12.05 9.51 -2.10
N ASP A 213 -13.36 9.35 -1.90
CA ASP A 213 -14.21 8.38 -2.59
C ASP A 213 -13.77 6.91 -2.47
N LYS A 214 -13.00 6.59 -1.42
CA LYS A 214 -12.58 5.23 -1.10
C LYS A 214 -12.84 4.87 0.35
N THR A 215 -12.99 3.58 0.60
CA THR A 215 -13.03 2.97 1.93
C THR A 215 -11.93 1.90 2.01
N ALA A 216 -11.18 1.88 3.10
CA ALA A 216 -10.09 0.94 3.30
C ALA A 216 -10.38 -0.06 4.43
N TYR A 217 -9.88 -1.27 4.29
CA TYR A 217 -10.06 -2.38 5.21
C TYR A 217 -8.69 -2.96 5.57
N LEU A 218 -8.33 -2.90 6.85
CA LEU A 218 -7.07 -3.46 7.32
C LEU A 218 -7.14 -4.99 7.35
N LEU A 219 -6.25 -5.64 6.59
CA LEU A 219 -6.20 -7.10 6.47
C LEU A 219 -5.14 -7.74 7.39
N GLY A 220 -4.08 -7.00 7.73
CA GLY A 220 -3.03 -7.50 8.58
C GLY A 220 -1.89 -6.50 8.79
N ILE A 221 -1.09 -6.74 9.83
CA ILE A 221 0.10 -5.97 10.17
C ILE A 221 1.24 -6.97 10.48
N HIS A 222 2.44 -6.67 10.04
CA HIS A 222 3.64 -7.44 10.33
C HIS A 222 4.73 -6.57 10.93
N PHE A 223 5.52 -7.16 11.83
CA PHE A 223 6.64 -6.51 12.49
C PHE A 223 7.88 -7.41 12.43
N GLN A 224 9.04 -6.76 12.36
CA GLN A 224 10.34 -7.38 12.57
C GLN A 224 11.18 -6.48 13.47
N VAL A 225 12.02 -7.11 14.28
CA VAL A 225 12.87 -6.47 15.28
C VAL A 225 14.20 -7.23 15.36
N ASP A 226 15.27 -6.54 15.74
CA ASP A 226 16.53 -7.16 16.14
C ASP A 226 16.27 -8.15 17.30
N SER A 227 16.60 -9.42 17.10
CA SER A 227 16.24 -10.50 18.03
C SER A 227 16.91 -10.39 19.41
N ILE A 228 17.94 -9.57 19.54
CA ILE A 228 18.67 -9.35 20.79
C ILE A 228 18.23 -8.03 21.44
N LYS A 229 17.54 -7.15 20.72
CA LYS A 229 17.11 -5.83 21.18
C LYS A 229 15.61 -5.65 20.95
N PRO A 230 14.77 -6.08 21.91
CA PRO A 230 13.33 -6.05 21.75
C PRO A 230 12.78 -4.63 21.55
N ALA A 231 11.59 -4.54 20.98
CA ALA A 231 10.87 -3.30 20.73
C ALA A 231 9.38 -3.45 21.06
N ASP A 232 8.76 -2.32 21.37
CA ASP A 232 7.32 -2.18 21.53
C ASP A 232 6.76 -1.50 20.26
N PHE A 233 5.59 -1.93 19.81
CA PHE A 233 4.94 -1.43 18.59
C PHE A 233 3.50 -1.02 18.87
N ARG A 234 3.02 -0.01 18.16
CA ARG A 234 1.62 0.39 18.19
C ARG A 234 1.15 0.96 16.86
N ALA A 235 -0.09 0.64 16.50
CA ALA A 235 -0.73 1.15 15.29
C ALA A 235 -1.85 2.13 15.67
N PHE A 236 -1.95 3.23 14.94
CA PHE A 236 -2.98 4.26 15.14
C PHE A 236 -3.74 4.55 13.87
N THR A 237 -4.95 5.07 14.07
CA THR A 237 -5.66 5.84 13.05
C THR A 237 -5.97 7.25 13.50
N ARG A 238 -6.28 8.12 12.53
CA ARG A 238 -6.88 9.43 12.76
C ARG A 238 -7.74 9.81 11.57
N GLU A 239 -9.03 10.05 11.79
CA GLU A 239 -9.95 10.51 10.75
C GLU A 239 -9.76 12.02 10.49
N ASN A 240 -10.18 12.46 9.29
CA ASN A 240 -10.17 13.85 8.85
C ASN A 240 -8.79 14.52 8.90
N ILE A 241 -7.90 14.15 7.97
CA ILE A 241 -6.52 14.69 7.93
C ILE A 241 -6.42 16.22 7.88
N ASP A 242 -7.47 16.87 7.41
CA ASP A 242 -7.64 18.31 7.21
C ASP A 242 -8.28 19.03 8.40
N ASP A 243 -8.69 18.29 9.43
CA ASP A 243 -9.13 18.86 10.69
C ASP A 243 -7.91 19.32 11.50
N THR A 244 -7.56 20.61 11.37
CA THR A 244 -6.35 21.21 11.98
C THR A 244 -6.65 22.34 12.96
N SER A 245 -7.92 22.66 13.20
CA SER A 245 -8.35 23.68 14.17
C SER A 245 -9.35 23.12 15.18
N ALA A 246 -9.16 23.41 16.47
CA ALA A 246 -10.04 22.91 17.53
C ALA A 246 -11.52 23.30 17.31
N PRO A 247 -12.48 22.38 17.60
CA PRO A 247 -12.29 21.03 18.15
C PRO A 247 -11.82 20.00 17.11
N LEU A 248 -10.86 19.15 17.50
CA LEU A 248 -10.21 18.17 16.62
C LEU A 248 -10.60 16.73 16.93
N SER A 249 -10.61 15.88 15.90
CA SER A 249 -10.64 14.42 16.07
C SER A 249 -9.31 13.89 16.63
N SER A 250 -9.36 13.09 17.71
CA SER A 250 -8.17 12.45 18.29
C SER A 250 -7.70 11.27 17.45
N LYS A 251 -6.39 10.97 17.50
CA LYS A 251 -5.90 9.66 17.09
C LYS A 251 -6.47 8.55 17.98
N ARG A 252 -6.65 7.35 17.42
CA ARG A 252 -7.17 6.16 18.11
C ARG A 252 -6.21 4.99 17.95
N LEU A 253 -5.88 4.35 19.06
CA LEU A 253 -5.06 3.13 19.08
C LEU A 253 -5.85 1.95 18.51
N ILE A 254 -5.23 1.20 17.59
CA ILE A 254 -5.79 -0.03 17.02
C ILE A 254 -5.22 -1.24 17.76
N GLN A 255 -3.89 -1.32 17.80
CA GLN A 255 -3.14 -2.46 18.33
C GLN A 255 -1.91 -1.97 19.09
N HIS A 256 -1.50 -2.73 20.09
CA HIS A 256 -0.31 -2.50 20.90
C HIS A 256 0.39 -3.84 21.17
N PHE A 257 1.69 -3.90 20.94
CA PHE A 257 2.51 -5.10 21.08
C PHE A 257 3.74 -4.79 21.91
N ASP A 258 3.85 -5.43 23.07
CA ASP A 258 4.93 -5.22 24.01
C ASP A 258 5.98 -6.34 23.92
N GLY A 259 7.25 -5.94 23.96
CA GLY A 259 8.39 -6.82 24.13
C GLY A 259 8.62 -7.78 22.97
N LEU A 260 8.30 -7.39 21.74
CA LEU A 260 8.59 -8.21 20.57
C LEU A 260 10.11 -8.37 20.45
N ALA A 261 10.56 -9.63 20.38
CA ALA A 261 11.96 -10.03 20.21
C ALA A 261 12.16 -10.96 19.01
N GLU A 262 11.12 -11.14 18.19
CA GLU A 262 11.13 -11.95 16.98
C GLU A 262 10.11 -11.40 15.98
N GLY A 263 10.11 -11.93 14.75
CA GLY A 263 9.13 -11.55 13.74
C GLY A 263 7.71 -11.91 14.19
N PHE A 264 6.78 -10.98 14.04
CA PHE A 264 5.38 -11.16 14.44
C PHE A 264 4.43 -10.77 13.32
N HIS A 265 3.42 -11.60 13.07
CA HIS A 265 2.42 -11.39 12.04
C HIS A 265 1.04 -11.41 12.69
N TYR A 266 0.35 -10.28 12.63
CA TYR A 266 -1.03 -10.14 13.04
C TYR A 266 -1.94 -10.18 11.81
N VAL A 267 -2.70 -11.28 11.65
CA VAL A 267 -3.64 -11.46 10.55
C VAL A 267 -5.01 -11.80 11.15
N PRO A 268 -5.90 -10.80 11.33
CA PRO A 268 -7.25 -11.04 11.84
C PRO A 268 -8.05 -11.90 10.85
N ARG A 269 -9.02 -12.66 11.37
CA ARG A 269 -9.88 -13.54 10.53
C ARG A 269 -10.84 -12.77 9.63
N ALA A 270 -11.16 -11.54 10.00
CA ALA A 270 -12.00 -10.60 9.25
C ALA A 270 -11.36 -9.22 9.35
N PRO A 271 -11.66 -8.28 8.43
CA PRO A 271 -11.13 -6.93 8.52
C PRO A 271 -11.45 -6.31 9.88
N GLU A 272 -10.42 -5.99 10.65
CA GLU A 272 -10.58 -5.52 12.02
C GLU A 272 -11.13 -4.10 12.06
N LEU A 273 -10.77 -3.30 11.05
CA LEU A 273 -11.07 -1.88 11.02
C LEU A 273 -11.48 -1.44 9.61
N VAL A 274 -12.56 -0.67 9.56
CA VAL A 274 -13.00 0.08 8.39
C VAL A 274 -12.47 1.50 8.53
N LEU A 275 -11.75 1.96 7.52
CA LEU A 275 -11.13 3.27 7.44
C LEU A 275 -11.88 4.08 6.39
N PRO A 276 -12.69 5.08 6.78
CA PRO A 276 -13.34 5.95 5.80
C PRO A 276 -12.30 6.83 5.08
N ALA A 277 -12.72 7.48 4.00
CA ALA A 277 -11.91 8.48 3.30
C ALA A 277 -11.28 9.49 4.26
N LYS A 278 -10.08 9.98 3.93
CA LYS A 278 -9.30 10.96 4.71
C LYS A 278 -8.88 10.45 6.10
N THR A 279 -8.77 9.14 6.27
CA THR A 279 -8.26 8.53 7.51
C THR A 279 -6.77 8.20 7.37
N ASP A 280 -5.95 8.74 8.26
CA ASP A 280 -4.56 8.34 8.44
C ASP A 280 -4.50 6.96 9.15
N ILE A 281 -3.56 6.10 8.74
CA ILE A 281 -3.09 4.91 9.46
C ILE A 281 -1.56 4.90 9.48
N TRP A 282 -0.96 4.61 10.63
CA TRP A 282 0.50 4.52 10.76
C TRP A 282 0.93 3.61 11.91
N VAL A 283 2.19 3.20 11.87
CA VAL A 283 2.84 2.42 12.94
C VAL A 283 3.94 3.23 13.59
N GLU A 284 3.94 3.23 14.92
CA GLU A 284 5.02 3.74 15.77
C GLU A 284 5.71 2.57 16.49
N ALA A 285 6.98 2.74 16.81
CA ALA A 285 7.76 1.81 17.62
C ALA A 285 8.69 2.55 18.59
N GLU A 286 9.05 1.89 19.68
CA GLU A 286 10.14 2.29 20.55
C GLU A 286 10.99 1.09 20.94
N GLY A 287 12.28 1.31 21.19
CA GLY A 287 13.16 0.26 21.66
C GLY A 287 12.91 -0.06 23.13
N ARG A 288 13.02 -1.32 23.52
CA ARG A 288 12.80 -1.75 24.90
C ARG A 288 14.13 -2.00 25.59
N GLY A 289 14.50 -1.08 26.49
CA GLY A 289 15.76 -1.18 27.25
C GLY A 289 17.01 -0.72 26.47
N GLY A 290 16.85 -0.26 25.23
CA GLY A 290 17.93 0.29 24.41
C GLY A 290 17.45 0.72 23.02
N THR A 291 18.35 1.32 22.24
CA THR A 291 18.07 1.64 20.83
C THR A 291 18.10 0.38 19.99
N THR A 292 17.12 0.20 19.10
CA THR A 292 17.00 -0.99 18.24
C THR A 292 16.58 -0.63 16.82
N GLU A 293 16.68 -1.59 15.90
CA GLU A 293 16.16 -1.47 14.55
C GLU A 293 14.86 -2.25 14.39
N VAL A 294 13.93 -1.68 13.65
CA VAL A 294 12.58 -2.22 13.47
C VAL A 294 12.11 -2.06 12.04
N THR A 295 11.29 -3.01 11.60
CA THR A 295 10.53 -2.94 10.35
C THR A 295 9.08 -3.23 10.66
N ALA A 296 8.18 -2.55 9.98
CA ALA A 296 6.75 -2.78 10.08
C ALA A 296 6.10 -2.61 8.72
N GLY A 297 4.97 -3.27 8.53
CA GLY A 297 4.14 -3.05 7.36
C GLY A 297 2.71 -3.52 7.58
N PHE A 298 1.82 -3.10 6.70
CA PHE A 298 0.42 -3.44 6.73
C PHE A 298 -0.15 -3.66 5.34
N GLU A 299 -1.23 -4.41 5.30
CA GLU A 299 -1.96 -4.77 4.10
C GLU A 299 -3.39 -4.25 4.18
N ILE A 300 -3.81 -3.56 3.12
CA ILE A 300 -5.12 -2.90 3.06
C ILE A 300 -5.80 -3.29 1.76
N LEU A 301 -7.06 -3.72 1.88
CA LEU A 301 -8.00 -3.74 0.76
C LEU A 301 -8.68 -2.38 0.68
N VAL A 302 -8.65 -1.76 -0.49
CA VAL A 302 -9.31 -0.49 -0.77
C VAL A 302 -10.47 -0.74 -1.72
N ILE A 303 -11.62 -0.14 -1.44
CA ILE A 303 -12.84 -0.24 -2.24
C ILE A 303 -13.27 1.18 -2.63
N ASP A 304 -13.62 1.37 -3.90
CA ASP A 304 -14.19 2.63 -4.39
C ASP A 304 -15.66 2.75 -3.93
N ASN A 305 -16.07 3.95 -3.50
CA ASN A 305 -17.42 4.22 -3.00
C ASN A 305 -18.47 4.45 -4.10
#